data_AF-A0A7J4R342-F1
#
_entry.id   AF-A0A7J4R342-F1
#
_cell.length_a   1.000
_cell.length_b   1.000
_cell.length_c   1.000
_cell.angle_alpha   90.00
_cell.angle_beta   90.00
_cell.angle_gamma   90.00
#
_symmetry.space_group_name_H-M   'P 1'
#
loop_
_entity.id
_entity.type
_entity.pdbx_description
1 polymer ?
#
loop_
_entity_poly.entity_id
_entity_poly.type
_entity_poly.pdbx_seq_one_letter_code
_entity_poly.pdbx_strand_id
1 'polypeptide(L)'
;PLIECVPNFSEGRDKDIIDAIIDSITSVDGVSLLDVDMGADFNRTVVTMVGGPEAVLEAAIKSTGVALELIDMSKHSGEHARMGAIDVVPFIPLSNSSMDECIDLSEGYAKAVSEKYGIPVFLYAESARNERRVKLPDIRKGEYEAFKEKLSDPEWEPDFGPSEFLPRSGVTATGARQILIAYNVNLSTHDKSLANIIAGKIRTSGVIKRDDQGNKLVDPDGITIREPGKFKALQAAGWMYDEDTAQVSMNLLDHTITGLHDVTDAIRSEAGKLGLTVTASELVGLVPMQAMIQAGIHYCPDSEEANENNILQHAVDGLELEGLHEFDISSSIIELAIRGD
;
A
#
# COMPACT_ATOMS: atom_id res chain seq x y z
N PRO A 1 -21.73 2.43 -3.69
CA PRO A 1 -20.46 2.48 -2.96
C PRO A 1 -19.63 1.26 -3.34
N LEU A 2 -18.39 1.48 -3.71
CA LEU A 2 -17.44 0.43 -4.07
C LEU A 2 -16.25 0.53 -3.12
N ILE A 3 -15.88 -0.59 -2.52
CA ILE A 3 -14.81 -0.68 -1.54
C ILE A 3 -13.78 -1.68 -2.06
N GLU A 4 -12.52 -1.33 -1.96
CA GLU A 4 -11.42 -2.28 -2.09
C GLU A 4 -11.04 -2.81 -0.71
N CYS A 5 -10.76 -4.10 -0.62
CA CYS A 5 -10.14 -4.71 0.55
C CYS A 5 -8.94 -5.52 0.12
N VAL A 6 -7.82 -5.32 0.83
CA VAL A 6 -6.51 -5.87 0.44
C VAL A 6 -5.92 -6.74 1.57
N PRO A 7 -6.57 -7.84 1.98
CA PRO A 7 -6.07 -8.66 3.08
C PRO A 7 -4.69 -9.25 2.77
N ASN A 8 -3.87 -9.38 3.80
CA ASN A 8 -2.51 -9.92 3.71
C ASN A 8 -2.40 -11.18 4.55
N PHE A 9 -2.08 -12.28 3.90
CA PHE A 9 -1.96 -13.59 4.53
C PHE A 9 -0.49 -13.98 4.66
N SER A 10 -0.11 -14.52 5.82
CA SER A 10 1.24 -15.03 6.09
C SER A 10 1.40 -16.44 5.53
N GLU A 11 1.25 -16.56 4.21
CA GLU A 11 1.52 -17.77 3.42
C GLU A 11 1.80 -17.31 1.99
N GLY A 12 2.83 -17.82 1.34
CA GLY A 12 3.18 -17.47 -0.05
C GLY A 12 3.83 -18.61 -0.83
N ARG A 13 3.80 -19.82 -0.29
CA ARG A 13 4.48 -21.01 -0.81
C ARG A 13 3.52 -22.17 -1.04
N ASP A 14 2.59 -22.38 -0.12
CA ASP A 14 1.56 -23.41 -0.24
C ASP A 14 0.35 -22.87 -1.01
N LYS A 15 0.25 -23.31 -2.27
CA LYS A 15 -0.83 -22.89 -3.16
C LYS A 15 -2.18 -23.44 -2.73
N ASP A 16 -2.25 -24.63 -2.14
CA ASP A 16 -3.53 -25.23 -1.76
C ASP A 16 -4.18 -24.42 -0.62
N ILE A 17 -3.37 -23.86 0.29
CA ILE A 17 -3.84 -22.95 1.33
C ILE A 17 -4.38 -21.65 0.72
N ILE A 18 -3.67 -21.06 -0.24
CA ILE A 18 -4.08 -19.81 -0.88
C ILE A 18 -5.33 -20.00 -1.74
N ASP A 19 -5.40 -21.09 -2.51
CA ASP A 19 -6.58 -21.42 -3.31
C ASP A 19 -7.82 -21.60 -2.41
N ALA A 20 -7.69 -22.25 -1.25
CA ALA A 20 -8.79 -22.36 -0.28
C ALA A 20 -9.25 -21.00 0.30
N ILE A 21 -8.30 -20.08 0.54
CA ILE A 21 -8.62 -18.72 0.99
C ILE A 21 -9.34 -17.96 -0.13
N ILE A 22 -8.87 -18.04 -1.38
CA ILE A 22 -9.49 -17.40 -2.54
C ILE A 22 -10.89 -17.93 -2.78
N ASP A 23 -11.09 -19.24 -2.74
CA ASP A 23 -12.39 -19.88 -2.92
C ASP A 23 -13.42 -19.32 -1.93
N SER A 24 -13.00 -19.07 -0.68
CA SER A 24 -13.85 -18.47 0.35
C SER A 24 -14.28 -17.03 0.02
N ILE A 25 -13.41 -16.26 -0.64
CA ILE A 25 -13.69 -14.89 -1.11
C ILE A 25 -14.65 -14.94 -2.30
N THR A 26 -14.34 -15.74 -3.31
CA THR A 26 -15.15 -15.84 -4.54
C THR A 26 -16.50 -16.51 -4.32
N SER A 27 -16.69 -17.18 -3.17
CA SER A 27 -17.99 -17.73 -2.76
C SER A 27 -19.00 -16.67 -2.29
N VAL A 28 -18.57 -15.41 -2.10
CA VAL A 28 -19.43 -14.31 -1.66
C VAL A 28 -19.96 -13.55 -2.87
N ASP A 29 -21.28 -13.54 -3.03
CA ASP A 29 -21.95 -12.79 -4.08
C ASP A 29 -21.65 -11.28 -3.95
N GLY A 30 -21.31 -10.64 -5.07
CA GLY A 30 -21.04 -9.20 -5.11
C GLY A 30 -19.59 -8.80 -4.79
N VAL A 31 -18.68 -9.77 -4.71
CA VAL A 31 -17.23 -9.54 -4.63
C VAL A 31 -16.55 -9.99 -5.94
N SER A 32 -15.63 -9.17 -6.43
CA SER A 32 -14.73 -9.50 -7.54
C SER A 32 -13.29 -9.54 -7.05
N LEU A 33 -12.59 -10.61 -7.40
CA LEU A 33 -11.15 -10.75 -7.16
C LEU A 33 -10.40 -10.06 -8.29
N LEU A 34 -9.54 -9.09 -7.96
CA LEU A 34 -8.77 -8.34 -8.95
C LEU A 34 -7.35 -8.87 -9.10
N ASP A 35 -6.70 -9.20 -7.99
CA ASP A 35 -5.31 -9.66 -8.00
C ASP A 35 -4.99 -10.58 -6.82
N VAL A 36 -4.02 -11.47 -7.04
CA VAL A 36 -3.45 -12.35 -6.03
C VAL A 36 -1.94 -12.39 -6.25
N ASP A 37 -1.21 -11.65 -5.43
CA ASP A 37 0.24 -11.58 -5.46
C ASP A 37 0.85 -12.51 -4.39
N MET A 38 1.33 -13.67 -4.82
CA MET A 38 2.01 -14.66 -3.98
C MET A 38 3.53 -14.45 -4.01
N GLY A 39 4.12 -14.02 -2.90
CA GLY A 39 5.56 -13.87 -2.74
C GLY A 39 6.20 -15.03 -1.98
N ALA A 40 6.89 -15.94 -2.68
CA ALA A 40 7.52 -17.12 -2.05
C ALA A 40 8.66 -16.78 -1.08
N ASP A 41 9.50 -15.79 -1.41
CA ASP A 41 10.61 -15.33 -0.56
C ASP A 41 10.07 -14.56 0.66
N PHE A 42 9.09 -13.68 0.44
CA PHE A 42 8.38 -12.96 1.49
C PHE A 42 7.51 -13.87 2.37
N ASN A 43 7.15 -15.06 1.85
CA ASN A 43 6.17 -15.98 2.41
C ASN A 43 4.87 -15.27 2.82
N ARG A 44 4.33 -14.48 1.88
CA ARG A 44 3.16 -13.63 2.06
C ARG A 44 2.36 -13.61 0.77
N THR A 45 1.05 -13.59 0.91
CA THR A 45 0.12 -13.37 -0.20
C THR A 45 -0.69 -12.12 0.06
N VAL A 46 -0.76 -11.25 -0.95
CA VAL A 46 -1.63 -10.08 -0.97
C VAL A 46 -2.79 -10.41 -1.89
N VAL A 47 -4.00 -10.31 -1.38
CA VAL A 47 -5.20 -10.52 -2.18
C VAL A 47 -5.90 -9.17 -2.33
N THR A 48 -6.28 -8.81 -3.54
CA THR A 48 -7.03 -7.58 -3.83
C THR A 48 -8.43 -7.95 -4.29
N MET A 49 -9.43 -7.51 -3.53
CA MET A 49 -10.83 -7.74 -3.85
C MET A 49 -11.64 -6.43 -3.79
N VAL A 50 -12.66 -6.33 -4.64
CA VAL A 50 -13.57 -5.18 -4.69
C VAL A 50 -15.02 -5.60 -4.65
N GLY A 51 -15.89 -4.76 -4.11
CA GLY A 51 -17.32 -5.02 -4.07
C GLY A 51 -18.10 -3.99 -3.26
N GLY A 52 -19.36 -4.31 -3.00
CA GLY A 52 -20.19 -3.52 -2.09
C GLY A 52 -19.71 -3.66 -0.63
N PRO A 53 -19.98 -2.66 0.25
CA PRO A 53 -19.51 -2.65 1.64
C PRO A 53 -19.77 -3.95 2.42
N GLU A 54 -21.02 -4.45 2.40
CA GLU A 54 -21.41 -5.66 3.14
C GLU A 54 -20.76 -6.93 2.57
N ALA A 55 -20.69 -7.04 1.23
CA ALA A 55 -20.13 -8.20 0.56
C ALA A 55 -18.61 -8.32 0.81
N VAL A 56 -17.89 -7.21 0.73
CA VAL A 56 -16.44 -7.16 1.00
C VAL A 56 -16.14 -7.47 2.46
N LEU A 57 -16.96 -6.96 3.40
CA LEU A 57 -16.85 -7.29 4.81
C LEU A 57 -17.07 -8.78 5.07
N GLU A 58 -18.10 -9.38 4.46
CA GLU A 58 -18.37 -10.81 4.58
C GLU A 58 -17.21 -11.66 4.04
N ALA A 59 -16.68 -11.31 2.86
CA ALA A 59 -15.54 -12.00 2.25
C ALA A 59 -14.27 -11.90 3.12
N ALA A 60 -14.00 -10.73 3.70
CA ALA A 60 -12.89 -10.54 4.64
C ALA A 60 -13.05 -11.44 5.89
N ILE A 61 -14.25 -11.52 6.48
CA ILE A 61 -14.50 -12.37 7.67
C ILE A 61 -14.39 -13.87 7.35
N LYS A 62 -14.86 -14.30 6.16
CA LYS A 62 -14.80 -15.69 5.71
C LYS A 62 -13.35 -16.12 5.43
N SER A 63 -12.62 -15.33 4.65
CA SER A 63 -11.23 -15.61 4.31
C SER A 63 -10.32 -15.62 5.54
N THR A 64 -10.56 -14.74 6.51
CA THR A 64 -9.88 -14.81 7.81
C THR A 64 -10.15 -16.11 8.56
N GLY A 65 -11.39 -16.63 8.54
CA GLY A 65 -11.70 -17.91 9.15
C GLY A 65 -10.89 -19.06 8.53
N VAL A 66 -10.87 -19.15 7.20
CA VAL A 66 -10.11 -20.17 6.47
C VAL A 66 -8.61 -20.05 6.74
N ALA A 67 -8.06 -18.82 6.70
CA ALA A 67 -6.65 -18.59 6.99
C ALA A 67 -6.26 -18.99 8.42
N LEU A 68 -7.09 -18.72 9.42
CA LEU A 68 -6.84 -19.13 10.82
C LEU A 68 -6.86 -20.65 11.02
N GLU A 69 -7.62 -21.38 10.20
CA GLU A 69 -7.65 -22.85 10.24
C GLU A 69 -6.39 -23.46 9.63
N LEU A 70 -5.94 -22.90 8.49
CA LEU A 70 -4.89 -23.50 7.66
C LEU A 70 -3.47 -23.01 7.99
N ILE A 71 -3.32 -21.75 8.42
CA ILE A 71 -2.01 -21.15 8.67
C ILE A 71 -1.61 -21.34 10.15
N ASP A 72 -0.36 -21.75 10.38
CA ASP A 72 0.22 -21.92 11.71
C ASP A 72 1.45 -21.01 11.86
N MET A 73 1.24 -19.84 12.48
CA MET A 73 2.28 -18.83 12.65
C MET A 73 3.50 -19.32 13.44
N SER A 74 3.35 -20.33 14.30
CA SER A 74 4.47 -20.92 15.03
C SER A 74 5.49 -21.62 14.12
N LYS A 75 5.11 -21.90 12.87
CA LYS A 75 5.96 -22.50 11.83
C LYS A 75 6.29 -21.53 10.70
N HIS A 76 5.68 -20.34 10.71
CA HIS A 76 5.86 -19.35 9.66
C HIS A 76 7.19 -18.62 9.79
N SER A 77 7.86 -18.44 8.65
CA SER A 77 9.00 -17.55 8.48
C SER A 77 9.04 -17.02 7.04
N GLY A 78 9.48 -15.78 6.87
CA GLY A 78 9.60 -15.09 5.59
C GLY A 78 10.39 -13.80 5.72
N GLU A 79 10.83 -13.22 4.59
CA GLU A 79 11.61 -11.97 4.62
C GLU A 79 10.75 -10.73 4.93
N HIS A 80 9.42 -10.83 4.80
CA HIS A 80 8.51 -9.73 5.08
C HIS A 80 8.07 -9.73 6.54
N ALA A 81 8.14 -8.56 7.19
CA ALA A 81 7.66 -8.39 8.55
C ALA A 81 6.17 -8.72 8.68
N ARG A 82 5.83 -9.56 9.67
CA ARG A 82 4.47 -10.06 9.88
C ARG A 82 4.16 -10.24 11.36
N MET A 83 2.89 -10.17 11.74
CA MET A 83 2.46 -10.36 13.14
C MET A 83 1.33 -11.38 13.36
N GLY A 84 0.71 -11.89 12.28
CA GLY A 84 -0.30 -12.93 12.38
C GLY A 84 -0.57 -13.64 11.06
N ALA A 85 -1.37 -14.71 11.13
CA ALA A 85 -1.79 -15.51 9.98
C ALA A 85 -2.50 -14.63 8.94
N ILE A 86 -3.30 -13.68 9.45
CA ILE A 86 -3.80 -12.53 8.72
C ILE A 86 -3.12 -11.32 9.34
N ASP A 87 -2.19 -10.75 8.60
CA ASP A 87 -1.29 -9.72 9.11
C ASP A 87 -1.97 -8.34 9.11
N VAL A 88 -2.64 -7.98 8.00
CA VAL A 88 -3.48 -6.77 7.91
C VAL A 88 -4.67 -6.97 6.98
N VAL A 89 -5.80 -6.35 7.29
CA VAL A 89 -7.01 -6.28 6.46
C VAL A 89 -7.45 -4.82 6.32
N PRO A 90 -6.98 -4.09 5.30
CA PRO A 90 -7.40 -2.72 5.05
C PRO A 90 -8.69 -2.66 4.22
N PHE A 91 -9.49 -1.62 4.47
CA PHE A 91 -10.62 -1.21 3.64
C PHE A 91 -10.32 0.15 3.02
N ILE A 92 -10.54 0.29 1.73
CA ILE A 92 -10.15 1.46 0.95
C ILE A 92 -11.38 1.97 0.19
N PRO A 93 -11.71 3.27 0.33
CA PRO A 93 -12.82 3.84 -0.42
C PRO A 93 -12.43 3.97 -1.89
N LEU A 94 -13.30 3.46 -2.77
CA LEU A 94 -13.22 3.70 -4.21
C LEU A 94 -14.39 4.61 -4.63
N SER A 95 -15.21 4.20 -5.60
CA SER A 95 -16.28 5.03 -6.14
C SER A 95 -17.50 5.12 -5.23
N ASN A 96 -17.99 6.34 -5.01
CA ASN A 96 -19.21 6.61 -4.24
C ASN A 96 -19.19 6.00 -2.83
N SER A 97 -18.02 5.92 -2.21
CA SER A 97 -17.81 5.50 -0.82
C SER A 97 -16.98 6.53 -0.07
N SER A 98 -17.15 6.62 1.24
CA SER A 98 -16.36 7.51 2.09
C SER A 98 -15.31 6.79 2.93
N MET A 99 -14.35 7.56 3.45
CA MET A 99 -13.43 7.05 4.46
C MET A 99 -14.16 6.61 5.73
N ASP A 100 -15.18 7.36 6.16
CA ASP A 100 -15.99 7.02 7.33
C ASP A 100 -16.69 5.66 7.18
N GLU A 101 -17.24 5.36 6.00
CA GLU A 101 -17.81 4.03 5.71
C GLU A 101 -16.73 2.93 5.82
N CYS A 102 -15.51 3.19 5.35
CA CYS A 102 -14.41 2.23 5.48
C CYS A 102 -13.97 2.04 6.94
N ILE A 103 -14.01 3.11 7.75
CA ILE A 103 -13.74 3.04 9.18
C ILE A 103 -14.77 2.12 9.84
N ASP A 104 -16.06 2.35 9.58
CA ASP A 104 -17.15 1.51 10.08
C ASP A 104 -16.98 0.03 9.68
N LEU A 105 -16.58 -0.24 8.43
CA LEU A 105 -16.30 -1.61 7.96
C LEU A 105 -15.11 -2.22 8.71
N SER A 106 -14.04 -1.47 8.93
CA SER A 106 -12.85 -1.96 9.64
C SER A 106 -13.17 -2.31 11.10
N GLU A 107 -13.99 -1.51 11.77
CA GLU A 107 -14.45 -1.78 13.14
C GLU A 107 -15.42 -2.97 13.18
N GLY A 108 -16.34 -3.05 12.21
CA GLY A 108 -17.25 -4.18 12.05
C GLY A 108 -16.51 -5.50 11.83
N TYR A 109 -15.48 -5.49 10.97
CA TYR A 109 -14.58 -6.61 10.76
C TYR A 109 -13.86 -6.98 12.06
N ALA A 110 -13.22 -6.01 12.72
CA ALA A 110 -12.44 -6.23 13.94
C ALA A 110 -13.28 -6.91 15.02
N LYS A 111 -14.49 -6.38 15.25
CA LYS A 111 -15.45 -6.92 16.21
C LYS A 111 -15.85 -8.35 15.83
N ALA A 112 -16.25 -8.58 14.59
CA ALA A 112 -16.74 -9.88 14.14
C ALA A 112 -15.67 -10.97 14.25
N VAL A 113 -14.44 -10.71 13.80
CA VAL A 113 -13.37 -11.72 13.83
C VAL A 113 -12.84 -11.96 15.24
N SER A 114 -12.79 -10.91 16.08
CA SER A 114 -12.46 -11.03 17.50
C SER A 114 -13.50 -11.89 18.23
N GLU A 115 -14.79 -11.59 18.07
CA GLU A 115 -15.87 -12.33 18.76
C GLU A 115 -15.97 -13.78 18.27
N LYS A 116 -15.81 -14.01 16.96
CA LYS A 116 -15.98 -15.34 16.35
C LYS A 116 -14.78 -16.25 16.53
N TYR A 117 -13.56 -15.72 16.41
CA TYR A 117 -12.33 -16.52 16.38
C TYR A 117 -11.40 -16.26 17.58
N GLY A 118 -11.73 -15.29 18.44
CA GLY A 118 -11.00 -15.02 19.68
C GLY A 118 -9.63 -14.38 19.47
N ILE A 119 -9.37 -13.76 18.31
CA ILE A 119 -8.06 -13.18 17.99
C ILE A 119 -7.93 -11.71 18.45
N PRO A 120 -6.74 -11.25 18.88
CA PRO A 120 -6.47 -9.84 19.13
C PRO A 120 -6.39 -9.05 17.82
N VAL A 121 -7.09 -7.92 17.77
CA VAL A 121 -7.15 -7.04 16.60
C VAL A 121 -6.81 -5.60 16.97
N PHE A 122 -5.92 -5.00 16.19
CA PHE A 122 -5.54 -3.58 16.29
C PHE A 122 -6.17 -2.77 15.17
N LEU A 123 -6.74 -1.61 15.49
CA LEU A 123 -7.16 -0.63 14.50
C LEU A 123 -5.97 0.26 14.10
N TYR A 124 -5.76 0.44 12.79
CA TYR A 124 -4.65 1.23 12.24
C TYR A 124 -5.12 2.27 11.22
N ALA A 125 -4.18 3.11 10.75
CA ALA A 125 -4.42 4.18 9.78
C ALA A 125 -5.54 5.13 10.25
N GLU A 126 -6.54 5.42 9.40
CA GLU A 126 -7.63 6.34 9.74
C GLU A 126 -8.57 5.77 10.82
N SER A 127 -8.53 4.46 11.05
CA SER A 127 -9.27 3.80 12.14
C SER A 127 -8.52 3.81 13.49
N ALA A 128 -7.26 4.26 13.52
CA ALA A 128 -6.43 4.17 14.72
C ALA A 128 -6.99 5.03 15.87
N ARG A 129 -7.14 4.42 17.06
CA ARG A 129 -7.62 5.13 18.26
C ARG A 129 -6.55 5.95 18.98
N ASN A 130 -5.29 5.83 18.55
CA ASN A 130 -4.18 6.62 19.04
C ASN A 130 -3.07 6.75 17.99
N GLU A 131 -2.23 7.77 18.14
CA GLU A 131 -1.21 8.13 17.15
C GLU A 131 -0.16 7.04 16.90
N ARG A 132 0.09 6.17 17.89
CA ARG A 132 1.09 5.09 17.79
C ARG A 132 0.64 3.94 16.89
N ARG A 133 -0.66 3.86 16.58
CA ARG A 133 -1.25 2.82 15.74
C ARG A 133 -1.55 3.29 14.32
N VAL A 134 -1.36 4.58 14.01
CA VAL A 134 -1.62 5.11 12.66
C VAL A 134 -0.75 4.38 11.62
N LYS A 135 0.53 4.14 11.93
CA LYS A 135 1.45 3.45 11.02
C LYS A 135 1.53 1.97 11.36
N LEU A 136 1.19 1.13 10.39
CA LEU A 136 1.29 -0.32 10.51
C LEU A 136 2.70 -0.82 10.91
N PRO A 137 3.82 -0.26 10.41
CA PRO A 137 5.16 -0.65 10.88
C PRO A 137 5.40 -0.43 12.38
N ASP A 138 4.74 0.55 13.00
CA ASP A 138 4.89 0.80 14.44
C ASP A 138 4.18 -0.31 15.23
N ILE A 139 3.02 -0.77 14.77
CA ILE A 139 2.32 -1.95 15.31
C ILE A 139 3.15 -3.22 15.08
N ARG A 140 3.69 -3.41 13.88
CA ARG A 140 4.50 -4.59 13.51
C ARG A 140 5.91 -4.57 14.10
N LYS A 141 6.32 -3.54 14.83
CA LYS A 141 7.68 -3.46 15.38
C LYS A 141 7.97 -4.65 16.30
N GLY A 142 9.01 -5.41 15.95
CA GLY A 142 9.39 -6.66 16.62
C GLY A 142 8.65 -7.90 16.12
N GLU A 143 7.74 -7.74 15.16
CA GLU A 143 7.02 -8.80 14.46
C GLU A 143 6.22 -9.73 15.39
N TYR A 144 5.83 -10.90 14.91
CA TYR A 144 5.12 -11.95 15.64
C TYR A 144 5.80 -12.31 16.98
N GLU A 145 7.14 -12.39 17.00
CA GLU A 145 7.92 -12.78 18.17
C GLU A 145 7.76 -11.81 19.35
N ALA A 146 7.61 -10.51 19.07
CA ALA A 146 7.47 -9.50 20.12
C ALA A 146 6.10 -9.47 20.78
N PHE A 147 5.05 -10.00 20.14
CA PHE A 147 3.67 -9.86 20.66
C PHE A 147 3.40 -10.61 21.96
N LYS A 148 4.22 -11.61 22.30
CA LYS A 148 4.14 -12.24 23.62
C LYS A 148 4.44 -11.25 24.76
N GLU A 149 5.40 -10.36 24.56
CA GLU A 149 5.75 -9.32 25.52
C GLU A 149 4.86 -8.08 25.33
N LYS A 150 4.65 -7.63 24.09
CA LYS A 150 3.83 -6.44 23.80
C LYS A 150 2.41 -6.57 24.36
N LEU A 151 1.74 -7.72 24.24
CA LEU A 151 0.37 -7.89 24.76
C LEU A 151 0.29 -7.87 26.31
N SER A 152 1.43 -7.92 27.01
CA SER A 152 1.48 -7.73 28.46
C SER A 152 1.57 -6.24 28.86
N ASP A 153 1.89 -5.36 27.90
CA ASP A 153 1.95 -3.92 28.09
C ASP A 153 0.56 -3.29 27.86
N PRO A 154 -0.02 -2.60 28.86
CA PRO A 154 -1.31 -1.90 28.69
C PRO A 154 -1.34 -0.90 27.53
N GLU A 155 -0.19 -0.34 27.11
CA GLU A 155 -0.15 0.55 25.93
C GLU A 155 -0.45 -0.19 24.61
N TRP A 156 -0.26 -1.51 24.59
CA TRP A 156 -0.47 -2.40 23.45
C TRP A 156 -1.68 -3.32 23.63
N GLU A 157 -2.62 -2.96 24.50
CA GLU A 157 -3.92 -3.64 24.59
C GLU A 157 -4.65 -3.59 23.23
N PRO A 158 -5.08 -4.72 22.66
CA PRO A 158 -5.82 -4.76 21.40
C PRO A 158 -7.09 -3.90 21.44
N ASP A 159 -7.48 -3.31 20.31
CA ASP A 159 -8.74 -2.55 20.22
C ASP A 159 -9.96 -3.46 20.32
N PHE A 160 -9.81 -4.72 19.87
CA PHE A 160 -10.78 -5.79 20.01
C PHE A 160 -10.07 -7.11 20.34
N GLY A 161 -10.75 -7.97 21.09
CA GLY A 161 -10.27 -9.30 21.43
C GLY A 161 -9.45 -9.35 22.71
N PRO A 162 -8.99 -10.55 23.11
CA PRO A 162 -8.22 -10.71 24.33
C PRO A 162 -6.81 -10.15 24.17
N SER A 163 -6.24 -9.58 25.23
CA SER A 163 -4.80 -9.28 25.31
C SER A 163 -3.99 -10.55 25.60
N GLU A 164 -4.15 -11.57 24.75
CA GLU A 164 -3.50 -12.88 24.87
C GLU A 164 -2.75 -13.22 23.59
N PHE A 165 -1.51 -13.70 23.74
CA PHE A 165 -0.72 -14.15 22.60
C PHE A 165 -1.18 -15.53 22.14
N LEU A 166 -1.63 -15.62 20.89
CA LEU A 166 -2.10 -16.85 20.27
C LEU A 166 -1.05 -17.42 19.31
N PRO A 167 -0.31 -18.50 19.65
CA PRO A 167 0.84 -18.93 18.84
C PRO A 167 0.49 -19.40 17.41
N ARG A 168 -0.71 -19.94 17.17
CA ARG A 168 -1.10 -20.34 15.82
C ARG A 168 -1.49 -19.15 14.95
N SER A 169 -2.10 -18.13 15.56
CA SER A 169 -2.78 -17.05 14.83
C SER A 169 -1.98 -15.74 14.81
N GLY A 170 -1.21 -15.47 15.86
CA GLY A 170 -0.61 -14.16 16.10
C GLY A 170 -1.68 -13.10 16.40
N VAL A 171 -1.50 -11.90 15.85
CA VAL A 171 -2.43 -10.77 15.95
C VAL A 171 -2.75 -10.23 14.55
N THR A 172 -3.88 -9.54 14.42
CA THR A 172 -4.29 -8.92 13.15
C THR A 172 -4.40 -7.41 13.28
N ALA A 173 -4.04 -6.66 12.24
CA ALA A 173 -4.45 -5.26 12.11
C ALA A 173 -5.58 -5.11 11.08
N THR A 174 -6.45 -4.15 11.29
CA THR A 174 -7.48 -3.74 10.31
C THR A 174 -7.66 -2.24 10.37
N GLY A 175 -8.06 -1.62 9.28
CA GLY A 175 -8.24 -0.18 9.25
C GLY A 175 -8.70 0.34 7.91
N ALA A 176 -9.07 1.61 7.90
CA ALA A 176 -9.37 2.34 6.70
C ALA A 176 -8.17 3.17 6.26
N ARG A 177 -7.88 3.19 4.96
CA ARG A 177 -6.82 4.03 4.41
C ARG A 177 -7.14 4.43 2.98
N GLN A 178 -6.45 5.46 2.50
CA GLN A 178 -6.45 5.77 1.09
C GLN A 178 -5.77 4.66 0.28
N ILE A 179 -6.17 4.59 -0.99
CA ILE A 179 -5.50 3.73 -1.95
C ILE A 179 -4.04 4.12 -2.08
N LEU A 180 -3.19 3.10 -2.16
CA LEU A 180 -1.77 3.27 -2.36
C LEU A 180 -1.50 3.07 -3.84
N ILE A 181 -0.95 4.09 -4.50
CA ILE A 181 -0.55 4.00 -5.91
C ILE A 181 0.93 3.69 -5.97
N ALA A 182 1.28 2.53 -6.51
CA ALA A 182 2.66 2.17 -6.83
C ALA A 182 3.03 2.77 -8.19
N TYR A 183 4.02 3.65 -8.19
CA TYR A 183 4.38 4.44 -9.36
C TYR A 183 5.90 4.60 -9.45
N ASN A 184 6.47 4.23 -10.59
CA ASN A 184 7.90 4.30 -10.86
C ASN A 184 8.18 5.30 -11.98
N VAL A 185 9.28 6.04 -11.87
CA VAL A 185 9.77 6.93 -12.92
C VAL A 185 11.17 6.50 -13.32
N ASN A 186 11.37 6.22 -14.60
CA ASN A 186 12.62 5.71 -15.16
C ASN A 186 13.59 6.84 -15.45
N LEU A 187 14.87 6.57 -15.21
CA LEU A 187 15.99 7.47 -15.42
C LEU A 187 17.03 6.81 -16.33
N SER A 188 17.55 7.58 -17.27
CA SER A 188 18.62 7.16 -18.20
C SER A 188 19.98 7.01 -17.49
N THR A 189 20.14 5.99 -16.64
CA THR A 189 21.38 5.74 -15.89
C THR A 189 21.53 4.28 -15.44
N HIS A 190 22.76 3.78 -15.49
CA HIS A 190 23.17 2.49 -14.92
C HIS A 190 23.54 2.58 -13.42
N ASP A 191 23.32 3.73 -12.78
CA ASP A 191 23.65 3.97 -11.37
C ASP A 191 22.40 4.30 -10.53
N LYS A 192 21.93 3.30 -9.78
CA LYS A 192 20.83 3.43 -8.81
C LYS A 192 21.08 4.45 -7.70
N SER A 193 22.33 4.85 -7.47
CA SER A 193 22.66 5.83 -6.44
C SER A 193 22.05 7.20 -6.79
N LEU A 194 22.02 7.55 -8.07
CA LEU A 194 21.41 8.79 -8.57
C LEU A 194 19.89 8.79 -8.38
N ALA A 195 19.23 7.67 -8.67
CA ALA A 195 17.81 7.50 -8.36
C ALA A 195 17.53 7.63 -6.86
N ASN A 196 18.39 7.05 -6.01
CA ASN A 196 18.25 7.16 -4.55
C ASN A 196 18.44 8.59 -4.02
N ILE A 197 19.31 9.39 -4.65
CA ILE A 197 19.45 10.81 -4.32
C ILE A 197 18.12 11.54 -4.58
N ILE A 198 17.50 11.31 -5.74
CA ILE A 198 16.21 11.93 -6.08
C ILE A 198 15.11 11.43 -5.12
N ALA A 199 15.00 10.11 -4.92
CA ALA A 199 14.06 9.50 -3.98
C ALA A 199 14.16 10.10 -2.57
N GLY A 200 15.39 10.33 -2.09
CA GLY A 200 15.66 10.95 -0.80
C GLY A 200 15.16 12.39 -0.71
N LYS A 201 15.22 13.17 -1.79
CA LYS A 201 14.73 14.56 -1.84
C LYS A 201 13.21 14.64 -1.87
N ILE A 202 12.54 13.68 -2.48
CA ILE A 202 11.08 13.75 -2.71
C ILE A 202 10.26 13.08 -1.60
N ARG A 203 10.71 11.95 -1.05
CA ARG A 203 9.93 11.16 -0.09
C ARG A 203 9.71 11.88 1.23
N THR A 204 8.59 11.62 1.89
CA THR A 204 8.21 12.29 3.14
C THR A 204 9.26 12.18 4.24
N SER A 205 9.89 11.01 4.39
CA SER A 205 10.93 10.82 5.40
C SER A 205 12.23 11.57 5.12
N GLY A 206 12.41 12.04 3.88
CA GLY A 206 13.60 12.74 3.41
C GLY A 206 14.91 11.96 3.58
N VAL A 207 15.97 12.69 3.93
CA VAL A 207 17.34 12.17 4.12
C VAL A 207 17.83 12.36 5.55
N ILE A 208 18.72 11.48 6.00
CA ILE A 208 19.39 11.62 7.30
C ILE A 208 20.41 12.76 7.19
N LYS A 209 20.36 13.72 8.12
CA LYS A 209 21.39 14.76 8.19
C LYS A 209 22.69 14.16 8.70
N ARG A 210 23.79 14.57 8.07
CA ARG A 210 25.14 14.17 8.45
C ARG A 210 25.98 15.39 8.77
N ASP A 211 26.94 15.23 9.66
CA ASP A 211 27.97 16.25 9.91
C ASP A 211 29.00 16.28 8.76
N ASP A 212 29.95 17.22 8.84
CA ASP A 212 31.03 17.37 7.85
C ASP A 212 31.96 16.15 7.78
N GLN A 213 31.90 15.24 8.76
CA GLN A 213 32.66 13.99 8.82
C GLN A 213 31.84 12.79 8.30
N GLY A 214 30.59 13.01 7.88
CA GLY A 214 29.69 11.98 7.38
C GLY A 214 28.98 11.17 8.48
N ASN A 215 29.12 11.52 9.75
CA ASN A 215 28.42 10.85 10.84
C ASN A 215 26.95 11.29 10.89
N LYS A 216 26.07 10.39 11.32
CA LYS A 216 24.63 10.71 11.49
C LYS A 216 24.48 11.74 12.60
N LEU A 217 23.76 12.82 12.33
CA LEU A 217 23.32 13.73 13.38
C LEU A 217 22.19 13.08 14.17
N VAL A 218 22.33 13.11 15.50
CA VAL A 218 21.30 12.68 16.45
C VAL A 218 20.92 13.86 17.34
N ASP A 219 19.67 13.90 17.77
CA ASP A 219 19.19 14.86 18.75
C ASP A 219 19.59 14.43 20.18
N PRO A 220 19.31 15.26 21.22
CA PRO A 220 19.67 14.93 22.61
C PRO A 220 19.06 13.61 23.14
N ASP A 221 17.98 13.13 22.53
CA ASP A 221 17.29 11.89 22.91
C ASP A 221 17.83 10.67 22.13
N GLY A 222 18.85 10.86 21.29
CA GLY A 222 19.47 9.82 20.48
C GLY A 222 18.71 9.49 19.19
N ILE A 223 17.71 10.29 18.81
CA ILE A 223 16.92 10.09 17.61
C ILE A 223 17.65 10.73 16.43
N THR A 224 17.73 10.01 15.31
CA THR A 224 18.41 10.50 14.10
C THR A 224 17.69 11.69 13.49
N ILE A 225 18.41 12.80 13.30
CA ILE A 225 17.89 14.01 12.68
C ILE A 225 17.78 13.81 11.17
N ARG A 226 16.61 14.18 10.62
CA ARG A 226 16.32 14.10 9.19
C ARG A 226 16.03 15.49 8.62
N GLU A 227 16.41 15.68 7.37
CA GLU A 227 15.88 16.74 6.53
C GLU A 227 14.68 16.16 5.78
N PRO A 228 13.45 16.67 6.01
CA PRO A 228 12.26 16.13 5.35
C PRO A 228 12.33 16.37 3.84
N GLY A 229 11.72 15.45 3.08
CA GLY A 229 11.62 15.62 1.63
C GLY A 229 10.50 16.56 1.21
N LYS A 230 10.41 16.80 -0.10
CA LYS A 230 9.48 17.74 -0.71
C LYS A 230 8.01 17.38 -0.49
N PHE A 231 7.65 16.10 -0.58
CA PHE A 231 6.27 15.66 -0.59
C PHE A 231 5.84 14.96 0.70
N LYS A 232 4.56 15.13 1.03
CA LYS A 232 3.88 14.39 2.10
C LYS A 232 3.28 13.11 1.52
N ALA A 233 2.91 12.16 2.38
CA ALA A 233 2.27 10.91 1.97
C ALA A 233 3.00 10.18 0.82
N LEU A 234 4.34 10.22 0.80
CA LEU A 234 5.16 9.64 -0.27
C LEU A 234 6.30 8.81 0.33
N GLN A 235 6.36 7.54 -0.06
CA GLN A 235 7.55 6.70 0.13
C GLN A 235 8.28 6.61 -1.21
N ALA A 236 9.62 6.60 -1.17
CA ALA A 236 10.41 6.40 -2.38
C ALA A 236 11.77 5.75 -2.11
N ALA A 237 12.24 5.00 -3.10
CA ALA A 237 13.59 4.42 -3.16
C ALA A 237 14.08 4.34 -4.60
N GLY A 238 15.40 4.30 -4.78
CA GLY A 238 16.03 4.09 -6.07
C GLY A 238 16.48 2.64 -6.26
N TRP A 239 16.22 2.06 -7.42
CA TRP A 239 16.68 0.73 -7.82
C TRP A 239 17.00 0.65 -9.30
N MET A 240 17.62 -0.46 -9.73
CA MET A 240 17.85 -0.73 -11.15
C MET A 240 16.64 -1.48 -11.70
N TYR A 241 16.11 -0.99 -12.82
CA TYR A 241 15.12 -1.72 -13.61
C TYR A 241 15.83 -2.73 -14.52
N ASP A 242 16.87 -2.28 -15.22
CA ASP A 242 17.76 -3.10 -16.05
C ASP A 242 19.22 -2.60 -15.94
N GLU A 243 20.11 -3.01 -16.86
CA GLU A 243 21.53 -2.61 -16.84
C GLU A 243 21.75 -1.10 -17.08
N ASP A 244 20.86 -0.44 -17.82
CA ASP A 244 21.02 0.94 -18.30
C ASP A 244 19.95 1.91 -17.75
N THR A 245 18.96 1.39 -17.03
CA THR A 245 17.81 2.15 -16.52
C THR A 245 17.67 1.98 -15.02
N ALA A 246 17.76 3.09 -14.28
CA ALA A 246 17.39 3.14 -12.88
C ALA A 246 15.98 3.70 -12.71
N GLN A 247 15.29 3.31 -11.65
CA GLN A 247 13.95 3.79 -11.32
C GLN A 247 13.94 4.53 -10.00
N VAL A 248 13.24 5.65 -9.95
CA VAL A 248 12.70 6.20 -8.71
C VAL A 248 11.33 5.56 -8.50
N SER A 249 11.29 4.55 -7.64
CA SER A 249 10.04 3.91 -7.29
C SER A 249 9.41 4.54 -6.08
N MET A 250 8.09 4.64 -6.13
CA MET A 250 7.31 5.34 -5.14
C MET A 250 6.04 4.59 -4.79
N ASN A 251 5.64 4.75 -3.54
CA ASN A 251 4.27 4.52 -3.11
C ASN A 251 3.68 5.87 -2.72
N LEU A 252 2.71 6.34 -3.51
CA LEU A 252 1.87 7.47 -3.15
C LEU A 252 0.83 6.93 -2.16
N LEU A 253 0.97 7.32 -0.89
CA LEU A 253 0.10 6.87 0.19
C LEU A 253 -1.24 7.63 0.21
N ASP A 254 -1.26 8.82 -0.38
CA ASP A 254 -2.46 9.62 -0.59
C ASP A 254 -2.27 10.52 -1.82
N HIS A 255 -2.89 10.12 -2.92
CA HIS A 255 -2.78 10.83 -4.20
C HIS A 255 -3.48 12.20 -4.21
N THR A 256 -4.35 12.46 -3.22
CA THR A 256 -5.03 13.76 -3.08
C THR A 256 -4.13 14.81 -2.42
N ILE A 257 -3.09 14.35 -1.69
CA ILE A 257 -2.07 15.20 -1.07
C ILE A 257 -0.85 15.37 -1.98
N THR A 258 -0.48 14.33 -2.73
CA THR A 258 0.67 14.36 -3.65
C THR A 258 0.30 13.58 -4.90
N GLY A 259 0.13 14.28 -6.03
CA GLY A 259 -0.33 13.69 -7.27
C GLY A 259 0.77 13.04 -8.10
N LEU A 260 0.38 12.26 -9.11
CA LEU A 260 1.29 11.62 -10.08
C LEU A 260 2.12 12.67 -10.85
N HIS A 261 1.47 13.76 -11.26
CA HIS A 261 2.13 14.86 -11.98
C HIS A 261 3.13 15.60 -11.09
N ASP A 262 2.81 15.84 -9.81
CA ASP A 262 3.70 16.50 -8.85
C ASP A 262 5.05 15.78 -8.74
N VAL A 263 5.00 14.45 -8.53
CA VAL A 263 6.21 13.65 -8.35
C VAL A 263 6.98 13.50 -9.66
N THR A 264 6.29 13.31 -10.79
CA THR A 264 6.92 13.18 -12.11
C THR A 264 7.69 14.45 -12.48
N ASP A 265 7.07 15.62 -12.35
CA ASP A 265 7.71 16.89 -12.70
C ASP A 265 8.86 17.23 -11.75
N ALA A 266 8.72 16.90 -10.45
CA ALA A 266 9.81 17.04 -9.51
C ALA A 266 10.99 16.12 -9.85
N ILE A 267 10.72 14.87 -10.23
CA ILE A 267 11.76 13.93 -10.65
C ILE A 267 12.43 14.41 -11.93
N ARG A 268 11.68 14.87 -12.95
CA ARG A 268 12.24 15.49 -14.16
C ARG A 268 13.18 16.64 -13.83
N SER A 269 12.76 17.55 -12.94
CA SER A 269 13.59 18.68 -12.51
C SER A 269 14.87 18.23 -11.79
N GLU A 270 14.78 17.27 -10.87
CA GLU A 270 15.94 16.76 -10.14
C GLU A 270 16.88 15.92 -11.02
N ALA A 271 16.34 15.13 -11.95
CA ALA A 271 17.08 14.37 -12.95
C ALA A 271 17.89 15.31 -13.86
N GLY A 272 17.27 16.38 -14.36
CA GLY A 272 17.95 17.38 -15.18
C GLY A 272 19.14 18.05 -14.46
N LYS A 273 19.03 18.30 -13.15
CA LYS A 273 20.15 18.82 -12.33
C LYS A 273 21.33 17.85 -12.22
N LEU A 274 21.07 16.56 -12.40
CA LEU A 274 22.08 15.48 -12.41
C LEU A 274 22.53 15.11 -13.83
N GLY A 275 22.05 15.80 -14.87
CA GLY A 275 22.33 15.47 -16.27
C GLY A 275 21.64 14.19 -16.76
N LEU A 276 20.61 13.74 -16.05
CA LEU A 276 19.79 12.57 -16.41
C LEU A 276 18.52 13.01 -17.13
N THR A 277 17.93 12.08 -17.89
CA THR A 277 16.63 12.27 -18.54
C THR A 277 15.64 11.24 -17.98
N VAL A 278 14.38 11.66 -17.79
CA VAL A 278 13.27 10.74 -17.52
C VAL A 278 12.86 10.11 -18.85
N THR A 279 12.76 8.79 -18.90
CA THR A 279 12.54 8.05 -20.16
C THR A 279 11.15 7.43 -20.28
N ALA A 280 10.53 7.13 -19.15
CA ALA A 280 9.21 6.51 -19.04
C ALA A 280 8.76 6.59 -17.59
N SER A 281 7.48 6.30 -17.36
CA SER A 281 6.98 5.97 -16.03
C SER A 281 6.11 4.70 -16.10
N GLU A 282 5.86 4.10 -14.94
CA GLU A 282 5.15 2.84 -14.83
C GLU A 282 4.21 2.90 -13.62
N LEU A 283 2.93 2.60 -13.85
CA LEU A 283 1.99 2.27 -12.78
C LEU A 283 2.03 0.77 -12.55
N VAL A 284 2.18 0.37 -11.29
CA VAL A 284 2.16 -1.05 -10.90
C VAL A 284 0.81 -1.33 -10.25
N GLY A 285 0.00 -2.16 -10.91
CA GLY A 285 -1.39 -2.43 -10.51
C GLY A 285 -2.35 -1.34 -10.99
N LEU A 286 -3.45 -1.14 -10.27
CA LEU A 286 -4.53 -0.26 -10.68
C LEU A 286 -4.37 1.15 -10.09
N VAL A 287 -4.94 2.14 -10.79
CA VAL A 287 -4.92 3.55 -10.40
C VAL A 287 -6.35 4.12 -10.30
N PRO A 288 -6.65 5.00 -9.33
CA PRO A 288 -7.93 5.70 -9.29
C PRO A 288 -8.09 6.64 -10.48
N MET A 289 -9.30 6.69 -11.04
CA MET A 289 -9.70 7.63 -12.07
C MET A 289 -9.34 9.07 -11.68
N GLN A 290 -9.64 9.46 -10.44
CA GLN A 290 -9.38 10.81 -9.96
C GLN A 290 -7.90 11.21 -10.04
N ALA A 291 -6.96 10.28 -9.80
CA ALA A 291 -5.53 10.54 -9.89
C ALA A 291 -5.09 10.79 -11.34
N MET A 292 -5.64 10.01 -12.28
CA MET A 292 -5.40 10.17 -13.71
C MET A 292 -6.01 11.46 -14.24
N ILE A 293 -7.25 11.79 -13.87
CA ILE A 293 -7.90 13.05 -14.25
C ILE A 293 -7.12 14.26 -13.76
N GLN A 294 -6.62 14.24 -12.52
CA GLN A 294 -5.79 15.32 -11.98
C GLN A 294 -4.50 15.51 -12.78
N ALA A 295 -3.80 14.43 -13.13
CA ALA A 295 -2.61 14.49 -13.97
C ALA A 295 -2.95 14.95 -15.40
N GLY A 296 -4.05 14.47 -15.96
CA GLY A 296 -4.52 14.83 -17.29
C GLY A 296 -4.83 16.32 -17.40
N ILE A 297 -5.56 16.88 -16.44
CA ILE A 297 -5.83 18.33 -16.38
C ILE A 297 -4.53 19.14 -16.26
N HIS A 298 -3.56 18.67 -15.46
CA HIS A 298 -2.26 19.34 -15.31
C HIS A 298 -1.45 19.39 -16.61
N TYR A 299 -1.46 18.30 -17.39
CA TYR A 299 -0.75 18.22 -18.67
C TYR A 299 -1.59 18.66 -19.88
N CYS A 300 -2.88 18.94 -19.69
CA CYS A 300 -3.74 19.37 -20.77
C CYS A 300 -3.33 20.78 -21.25
N PRO A 301 -3.09 20.96 -22.56
CA PRO A 301 -2.74 22.27 -23.10
C PRO A 301 -3.92 23.24 -23.13
N ASP A 302 -5.16 22.73 -23.12
CA ASP A 302 -6.39 23.52 -23.16
C ASP A 302 -7.15 23.40 -21.83
N SER A 303 -7.24 24.51 -21.09
CA SER A 303 -7.94 24.55 -19.80
C SER A 303 -9.46 24.34 -19.90
N GLU A 304 -10.04 24.35 -21.09
CA GLU A 304 -11.48 24.13 -21.32
C GLU A 304 -11.80 22.70 -21.80
N GLU A 305 -10.82 21.81 -21.94
CA GLU A 305 -11.08 20.41 -22.34
C GLU A 305 -11.98 19.72 -21.30
N ALA A 306 -13.06 19.12 -21.79
CA ALA A 306 -14.09 18.46 -20.98
C ALA A 306 -14.30 16.99 -21.37
N ASN A 307 -13.66 16.52 -22.44
CA ASN A 307 -13.72 15.13 -22.85
C ASN A 307 -12.82 14.27 -21.94
N GLU A 308 -13.45 13.39 -21.16
CA GLU A 308 -12.77 12.49 -20.21
C GLU A 308 -11.67 11.66 -20.89
N ASN A 309 -11.92 11.09 -22.08
CA ASN A 309 -10.93 10.27 -22.78
C ASN A 309 -9.71 11.09 -23.21
N ASN A 310 -9.90 12.34 -23.66
CA ASN A 310 -8.79 13.22 -24.00
C ASN A 310 -7.98 13.60 -22.76
N ILE A 311 -8.65 13.90 -21.63
CA ILE A 311 -7.98 14.21 -20.36
C ILE A 311 -7.14 13.00 -19.91
N LEU A 312 -7.70 11.78 -19.98
CA LEU A 312 -6.97 10.57 -19.65
C LEU A 312 -5.78 10.34 -20.57
N GLN A 313 -5.92 10.59 -21.87
CA GLN A 313 -4.79 10.50 -22.80
C GLN A 313 -3.69 11.53 -22.47
N HIS A 314 -4.06 12.77 -22.12
CA HIS A 314 -3.08 13.76 -21.67
C HIS A 314 -2.34 13.34 -20.40
N ALA A 315 -3.00 12.59 -19.51
CA ALA A 315 -2.34 12.00 -18.35
C ALA A 315 -1.31 10.95 -18.77
N VAL A 316 -1.69 10.04 -19.68
CA VAL A 316 -0.81 8.99 -20.22
C VAL A 316 0.42 9.59 -20.88
N ASP A 317 0.22 10.57 -21.77
CA ASP A 317 1.28 11.24 -22.50
C ASP A 317 2.19 12.04 -21.55
N GLY A 318 1.58 12.84 -20.66
CA GLY A 318 2.29 13.73 -19.76
C GLY A 318 3.06 13.01 -18.65
N LEU A 319 2.61 11.83 -18.23
CA LEU A 319 3.31 10.96 -17.28
C LEU A 319 4.30 10.00 -17.98
N GLU A 320 4.29 9.91 -19.31
CA GLU A 320 5.10 8.96 -20.11
C GLU A 320 4.82 7.49 -19.76
N LEU A 321 3.55 7.12 -19.56
CA LEU A 321 3.16 5.75 -19.15
C LEU A 321 3.33 4.70 -20.26
N GLU A 322 3.39 5.11 -21.53
CA GLU A 322 3.59 4.20 -22.66
C GLU A 322 5.07 3.94 -23.00
N GLY A 323 6.00 4.49 -22.23
CA GLY A 323 7.43 4.43 -22.55
C GLY A 323 8.06 3.04 -22.43
N LEU A 324 7.46 2.14 -21.65
CA LEU A 324 7.93 0.75 -21.45
C LEU A 324 7.08 -0.28 -22.20
N HIS A 325 5.77 -0.11 -22.16
CA HIS A 325 4.77 -1.00 -22.75
C HIS A 325 3.50 -0.20 -23.03
N GLU A 326 2.58 -0.77 -23.82
CA GLU A 326 1.27 -0.16 -24.07
C GLU A 326 0.51 0.00 -22.75
N PHE A 327 0.00 1.20 -22.48
CA PHE A 327 -0.78 1.49 -21.28
C PHE A 327 -2.27 1.37 -21.60
N ASP A 328 -2.90 0.28 -21.14
CA ASP A 328 -4.34 0.08 -21.33
C ASP A 328 -5.13 0.84 -20.25
N ILE A 329 -5.69 1.98 -20.64
CA ILE A 329 -6.52 2.84 -19.80
C ILE A 329 -7.71 2.06 -19.21
N SER A 330 -8.33 1.16 -20.00
CA SER A 330 -9.56 0.46 -19.59
C SER A 330 -9.32 -0.50 -18.44
N SER A 331 -8.21 -1.25 -18.47
CA SER A 331 -7.87 -2.26 -17.47
C SER A 331 -7.01 -1.71 -16.33
N SER A 332 -6.35 -0.56 -16.52
CA SER A 332 -5.43 0.02 -15.52
C SER A 332 -6.14 1.01 -14.57
N ILE A 333 -7.25 1.63 -14.99
CA ILE A 333 -8.05 2.52 -14.13
C ILE A 333 -9.16 1.74 -13.44
N ILE A 334 -9.20 1.79 -12.11
CA ILE A 334 -10.12 0.99 -11.28
C ILE A 334 -11.58 1.13 -11.72
N GLU A 335 -12.03 2.37 -11.89
CA GLU A 335 -13.42 2.66 -12.22
C GLU A 335 -13.82 2.22 -13.64
N LEU A 336 -12.87 2.12 -14.57
CA LEU A 336 -13.12 1.62 -15.92
C LEU A 336 -13.08 0.08 -15.95
N ALA A 337 -12.07 -0.51 -15.31
CA ALA A 337 -11.90 -1.96 -15.23
C ALA A 337 -13.13 -2.65 -14.64
N ILE A 338 -13.81 -2.00 -13.69
CA ILE A 338 -15.03 -2.51 -13.04
C ILE A 338 -16.28 -2.33 -13.91
N ARG A 339 -16.33 -1.32 -14.78
CA ARG A 339 -17.43 -1.14 -15.73
C ARG A 339 -17.37 -2.15 -16.86
N GLY A 340 -16.18 -2.65 -17.19
CA GLY A 340 -15.93 -3.51 -18.34
C GLY A 340 -16.03 -2.76 -19.67
N ASP A 341 -15.71 -1.46 -19.64
CA ASP A 341 -15.71 -0.55 -20.80
C ASP A 341 -14.43 -0.66 -21.62
#